data_AF-A0A497PH33-F1
#
_entry.id   AF-A0A497PH33-F1
#
_cell.length_a   1.000
_cell.length_b   1.000
_cell.length_c   1.000
_cell.angle_alpha   90.00
_cell.angle_beta   90.00
_cell.angle_gamma   90.00
#
_symmetry.space_group_name_H-M   'P 1'
#
loop_
_entity.id
_entity.type
_entity.pdbx_description
1 polymer ?
#
loop_
_entity_poly.entity_id
_entity_poly.type
_entity_poly.pdbx_seq_one_letter_code
_entity_poly.pdbx_strand_id
1 'polypeptide(L)' 'MLQFELPELPGFPTLFLPFAIMFIVFSLMAFGWMVIHVEHSRHFSKVKVFMSGAIGSIFMGLGLHMLLLWFGA' A
#
# COMPACT_ATOMS: atom_id res chain seq x y z
N MET A 1 -40.03 -23.43 5.23
CA MET A 1 -39.42 -22.70 4.10
C MET A 1 -38.08 -22.18 4.61
N LEU A 2 -36.98 -22.85 4.28
CA LEU A 2 -35.64 -22.41 4.69
C LEU A 2 -35.25 -21.24 3.78
N GLN A 3 -35.25 -20.02 4.32
CA GLN A 3 -34.63 -18.88 3.65
C GLN A 3 -33.12 -19.10 3.68
N PHE A 4 -32.56 -19.45 2.54
CA PHE A 4 -31.11 -19.44 2.34
C PHE A 4 -30.70 -17.98 2.13
N GLU A 5 -30.20 -17.33 3.18
CA GLU A 5 -29.59 -16.01 3.08
C GLU A 5 -28.25 -16.16 2.34
N LEU A 6 -28.17 -15.56 1.15
CA LEU A 6 -26.91 -15.47 0.41
C LEU A 6 -25.97 -14.54 1.20
N PRO A 7 -24.69 -14.92 1.41
CA PRO A 7 -23.76 -14.04 2.09
C PRO A 7 -23.61 -12.72 1.32
N GLU A 8 -23.84 -11.61 2.00
CA GLU A 8 -23.68 -10.28 1.41
C GLU A 8 -22.19 -10.07 1.08
N LEU A 9 -21.89 -9.89 -0.21
CA LEU A 9 -20.54 -9.54 -0.63
C LEU A 9 -20.19 -8.16 -0.05
N PRO A 10 -18.98 -7.95 0.49
CA PRO A 10 -18.57 -6.63 0.96
C PRO A 10 -18.69 -5.64 -0.19
N GLY A 11 -19.47 -4.57 0.04
CA GLY A 11 -19.62 -3.49 -0.91
C GLY A 11 -18.27 -2.84 -1.26
N PHE A 12 -18.17 -2.21 -2.43
CA PHE A 12 -16.92 -1.55 -2.85
C PHE A 12 -16.30 -0.61 -1.79
N PRO A 13 -17.08 0.17 -1.00
CA PRO A 13 -16.53 1.00 0.06
C PRO A 13 -15.88 0.20 1.20
N THR A 14 -16.39 -1.00 1.52
CA THR A 14 -15.82 -1.83 2.60
C THR A 14 -14.41 -2.33 2.27
N LEU A 15 -14.00 -2.29 1.00
CA LEU A 15 -12.67 -2.70 0.52
C LEU A 15 -11.60 -1.59 0.62
N PHE A 16 -11.97 -0.33 0.85
CA PHE A 16 -10.97 0.75 0.91
C PHE A 16 -9.99 0.60 2.07
N LEU A 17 -10.46 0.19 3.25
CA LEU A 17 -9.59 -0.02 4.40
C LEU A 17 -8.55 -1.14 4.18
N PRO A 18 -8.92 -2.36 3.76
CA PRO A 18 -7.92 -3.40 3.51
C PRO A 18 -6.96 -3.02 2.38
N PHE A 19 -7.41 -2.33 1.33
CA PHE A 19 -6.50 -1.81 0.29
C PHE A 19 -5.56 -0.72 0.81
N ALA A 20 -6.05 0.20 1.64
CA ALA A 20 -5.23 1.23 2.26
C ALA A 20 -4.10 0.61 3.09
N ILE A 21 -4.43 -0.35 3.95
CA ILE A 21 -3.44 -1.07 4.77
C ILE A 21 -2.43 -1.78 3.87
N MET A 22 -2.88 -2.50 2.84
CA MET A 22 -2.01 -3.22 1.91
C MET A 22 -1.01 -2.27 1.22
N PHE A 23 -1.49 -1.13 0.70
CA PHE A 23 -0.64 -0.15 0.03
C PHE A 23 0.35 0.52 0.99
N ILE A 24 -0.07 0.85 2.22
CA ILE A 24 0.84 1.41 3.23
C ILE A 24 1.94 0.39 3.59
N VAL A 25 1.60 -0.88 3.78
CA VAL A 25 2.59 -1.93 4.05
C VAL A 25 3.59 -2.06 2.90
N PHE A 26 3.13 -2.11 1.65
CA PHE A 26 4.03 -2.16 0.50
C PHE A 26 4.90 -0.90 0.36
N SER A 27 4.36 0.27 0.69
CA SER A 27 5.13 1.50 0.74
C SER A 27 6.27 1.42 1.76
N LEU A 28 5.97 0.98 2.98
CA LEU A 28 6.97 0.82 4.04
C LEU A 28 8.06 -0.19 3.64
N MET A 29 7.68 -1.30 2.99
CA MET A 29 8.64 -2.27 2.46
C MET A 29 9.55 -1.65 1.39
N ALA A 30 8.99 -0.85 0.47
CA ALA A 30 9.76 -0.16 -0.56
C ALA A 30 10.75 0.86 0.04
N PHE A 31 10.33 1.62 1.06
CA PHE A 31 11.23 2.54 1.77
C PHE A 31 12.29 1.80 2.59
N GLY A 32 11.95 0.69 3.25
CA GLY A 32 12.93 -0.16 3.91
C GLY A 32 13.99 -0.68 2.94
N TRP A 33 13.57 -1.11 1.74
CA TRP A 33 14.49 -1.52 0.68
C TRP A 33 15.38 -0.38 0.20
N MET A 34 14.86 0.85 0.10
CA MET A 34 15.65 2.03 -0.22
C MET A 34 16.76 2.26 0.80
N VAL A 35 16.45 2.18 2.10
CA VAL A 35 17.43 2.35 3.19
C VAL A 35 18.55 1.31 3.06
N ILE A 36 18.21 0.05 2.79
CA ILE A 36 19.21 -1.01 2.58
C ILE A 36 20.15 -0.68 1.41
N HIS A 37 19.65 -0.17 0.28
CA HIS A 37 20.51 0.22 -0.85
C HIS A 37 21.37 1.46 -0.58
N VAL A 38 20.94 2.33 0.33
CA VAL A 38 21.71 3.52 0.74
C VAL A 38 22.82 3.12 1.71
N GLU A 39 22.50 2.31 2.72
CA GLU A 39 23.46 1.93 3.78
C GLU A 39 24.45 0.86 3.30
N HIS A 40 24.01 -0.11 2.52
CA HIS A 40 24.86 -1.18 2.01
C HIS A 40 25.57 -0.74 0.71
N SER A 41 26.60 0.09 0.88
CA SER A 41 27.31 0.79 -0.21
C SER A 41 28.10 -0.12 -1.17
N ARG A 42 28.12 -1.44 -0.96
CA ARG A 42 28.92 -2.39 -1.75
C ARG A 42 28.56 -2.40 -3.23
N HIS A 43 27.30 -2.08 -3.57
CA HIS A 43 26.85 -1.83 -4.95
C HIS A 43 25.83 -0.68 -4.97
N PHE A 44 26.26 0.52 -4.58
CA PHE A 44 25.41 1.71 -4.59
C PHE A 44 24.91 2.02 -6.01
N SER A 45 23.65 1.71 -6.27
CA SER A 45 22.97 2.02 -7.52
C SER A 45 21.97 3.14 -7.30
N LYS A 46 22.31 4.35 -7.76
CA LYS A 46 21.44 5.53 -7.70
C LYS A 46 20.05 5.24 -8.29
N VAL A 47 20.00 4.44 -9.35
CA VAL A 47 18.75 4.03 -10.01
C VAL A 47 17.87 3.20 -9.08
N LYS A 48 18.44 2.25 -8.33
CA LYS A 48 17.68 1.42 -7.38
C LYS A 48 17.12 2.24 -6.22
N VAL A 49 17.92 3.17 -5.68
CA VAL A 49 17.48 4.09 -4.63
C VAL A 49 16.35 4.99 -5.13
N PHE A 50 16.50 5.57 -6.32
CA PHE A 50 15.46 6.41 -6.92
C PHE A 50 14.17 5.62 -7.19
N MET A 51 14.26 4.43 -7.77
CA MET A 51 13.10 3.59 -8.07
C MET A 51 12.37 3.12 -6.81
N SER A 52 13.10 2.72 -5.77
CA SER A 52 12.49 2.34 -4.48
C SER A 52 11.82 3.53 -3.80
N GLY A 53 12.43 4.71 -3.83
CA GLY A 53 11.81 5.95 -3.35
C GLY A 53 10.54 6.32 -4.14
N ALA A 54 10.59 6.27 -5.47
CA ALA A 54 9.46 6.57 -6.34
C ALA A 54 8.29 5.60 -6.10
N ILE A 55 8.55 4.29 -6.12
CA ILE A 55 7.53 3.25 -5.88
C ILE A 55 6.94 3.39 -4.46
N GLY A 56 7.80 3.59 -3.45
CA GLY A 56 7.35 3.80 -2.07
C GLY A 56 6.42 5.02 -1.93
N SER A 57 6.75 6.13 -2.59
CA SER A 57 5.93 7.36 -2.57
C SER A 57 4.57 7.18 -3.26
N ILE A 58 4.52 6.46 -4.39
CA ILE A 58 3.28 6.15 -5.10
C ILE A 58 2.37 5.29 -4.23
N PHE A 59 2.92 4.21 -3.63
CA PHE A 59 2.13 3.35 -2.75
C PHE A 59 1.69 4.07 -1.48
N MET A 60 2.52 4.96 -0.91
CA MET A 60 2.10 5.77 0.24
C MET A 60 0.92 6.67 -0.14
N GLY A 61 1.03 7.39 -1.26
CA GLY A 61 -0.02 8.28 -1.74
C GLY A 61 -1.33 7.55 -1.99
N LEU A 62 -1.29 6.40 -2.66
CA LEU A 62 -2.47 5.56 -2.89
C LEU A 62 -3.04 5.00 -1.58
N GLY A 63 -2.20 4.52 -0.68
CA GLY A 63 -2.63 4.00 0.62
C GLY A 63 -3.31 5.06 1.47
N LEU A 64 -2.73 6.26 1.56
CA LEU A 64 -3.32 7.39 2.26
C LEU A 64 -4.62 7.85 1.59
N HIS A 65 -4.67 7.89 0.26
CA HIS A 65 -5.88 8.27 -0.46
C HIS A 65 -7.04 7.30 -0.16
N MET A 66 -6.80 5.99 -0.22
CA MET A 66 -7.83 4.98 0.13
C MET A 66 -8.22 5.05 1.61
N LEU A 67 -7.28 5.36 2.50
CA LEU A 67 -7.57 5.57 3.92
C LEU A 67 -8.48 6.77 4.14
N LEU A 68 -8.26 7.86 3.42
CA LEU A 68 -9.11 9.05 3.49
C LEU A 68 -10.53 8.77 2.97
N LEU A 69 -10.64 8.06 1.84
CA LEU A 69 -11.93 7.62 1.30
C LEU A 69 -12.68 6.72 2.30
N TRP A 70 -11.97 5.88 3.06
CA TRP A 70 -12.57 5.08 4.12
C TRP A 70 -13.20 5.94 5.24
N PHE A 71 -12.55 7.05 5.60
CA PHE A 71 -13.09 7.99 6.59
C PHE A 71 -14.19 8.90 6.05
N GLY A 72 -14.51 8.82 4.74
CA GLY A 72 -15.55 9.62 4.10
C GLY A 72 -15.11 11.03 3.69
N ALA A 73 -13.79 11.26 3.58
CA ALA A 73 -13.23 12.46 2.95
C ALA A 73 -13.25 12.36 1.43
#